data_AF-A0A4P7C237-F1
#
_entry.id   AF-A0A4P7C237-F1
#
_cell.length_a   1.000
_cell.length_b   1.000
_cell.length_c   1.000
_cell.angle_alpha   90.00
_cell.angle_beta   90.00
_cell.angle_gamma   90.00
#
_symmetry.space_group_name_H-M   'P 1'
#
loop_
_entity.id
_entity.type
_entity.pdbx_description
1 polymer ?
#
loop_
_entity_poly.entity_id
_entity_poly.type
_entity_poly.pdbx_seq_one_letter_code
_entity_poly.pdbx_strand_id
1 'polypeptide(L)'
;MTRFACSAALQEETGALYDCFFITEVEAQLVAYLQHLGFQDGRCLRIFARECVQRAMRRTRRTLTSPTLYQQALKEVWKCLDGALSRHLGSGLYLNHHEIARARAALLLGQAPLSLEELFGQENVSPQMGMGNSLKDRLPQATPPEAPLAMPEQSFE
;
A
#
# COMPACT_ATOMS: atom_id res chain seq x y z
N MET A 1 20.88 -47.28 -18.16
CA MET A 1 20.48 -45.95 -18.66
C MET A 1 20.13 -45.07 -17.46
N THR A 2 21.10 -44.36 -16.88
CA THR A 2 20.95 -43.59 -15.63
C THR A 2 21.64 -42.23 -15.76
N ARG A 3 21.24 -41.42 -16.76
CA ARG A 3 21.84 -40.10 -17.01
C ARG A 3 20.86 -38.92 -17.03
N PHE A 4 19.56 -39.13 -16.76
CA PHE A 4 18.54 -38.07 -16.87
C PHE A 4 18.01 -37.53 -15.53
N ALA A 5 18.36 -38.12 -14.39
CA ALA A 5 17.89 -37.63 -13.08
C ALA A 5 18.68 -36.40 -12.57
N CYS A 6 19.92 -36.20 -13.05
CA CYS A 6 20.79 -35.12 -12.57
C CYS A 6 20.41 -33.74 -13.15
N SER A 7 19.86 -33.69 -14.38
CA SER A 7 19.46 -32.43 -15.00
C SER A 7 18.17 -31.85 -14.41
N ALA A 8 17.23 -32.71 -13.98
CA ALA A 8 15.97 -32.27 -13.37
C ALA A 8 16.20 -31.70 -11.96
N ALA A 9 17.02 -32.36 -11.14
CA ALA A 9 17.39 -31.86 -9.82
C ALA A 9 18.15 -30.52 -9.91
N LEU A 10 19.08 -30.38 -10.86
CA LEU A 10 19.78 -29.11 -11.10
C LEU A 10 18.84 -28.02 -11.64
N GLN A 11 17.80 -28.36 -12.41
CA GLN A 11 16.78 -27.39 -12.86
C GLN A 11 15.84 -26.96 -11.73
N GLU A 12 15.50 -27.85 -10.80
CA GLU A 12 14.71 -27.50 -9.61
C GLU A 12 15.53 -26.64 -8.63
N GLU A 13 16.80 -26.96 -8.42
CA GLU A 13 17.70 -26.16 -7.58
C GLU A 13 18.00 -24.79 -8.18
N THR A 14 18.23 -24.71 -9.49
CA THR A 14 18.41 -23.41 -10.16
C THR A 14 17.11 -22.62 -10.23
N GLY A 15 15.97 -23.24 -10.49
CA GLY A 15 14.66 -22.60 -10.44
C GLY A 15 14.34 -22.01 -9.06
N ALA A 16 14.60 -22.76 -7.99
CA ALA A 16 14.40 -22.30 -6.62
C ALA A 16 15.35 -21.13 -6.27
N LEU A 17 16.61 -21.17 -6.72
CA LEU A 17 17.56 -20.07 -6.52
C LEU A 17 17.18 -18.81 -7.31
N TYR A 18 16.69 -18.97 -8.54
CA TYR A 18 16.16 -17.87 -9.35
C TYR A 18 14.93 -17.24 -8.71
N ASP A 19 14.00 -18.06 -8.19
CA ASP A 19 12.82 -17.59 -7.47
C ASP A 19 13.21 -16.84 -6.19
N CYS A 20 14.20 -17.34 -5.43
CA CYS A 20 14.70 -16.66 -4.24
C CYS A 20 15.37 -15.32 -4.56
N PHE A 21 16.22 -15.25 -5.58
CA PHE A 21 16.89 -14.01 -5.99
C PHE A 21 15.86 -12.96 -6.44
N PHE A 22 14.91 -13.39 -7.24
CA PHE A 22 13.82 -12.57 -7.72
C PHE A 22 12.93 -12.02 -6.60
N ILE A 23 12.59 -12.86 -5.62
CA ILE A 23 11.83 -12.43 -4.43
C ILE A 23 12.61 -11.36 -3.67
N THR A 24 13.92 -11.54 -3.50
CA THR A 24 14.75 -10.54 -2.81
C THR A 24 14.84 -9.21 -3.56
N GLU A 25 14.83 -9.24 -4.89
CA GLU A 25 14.83 -8.01 -5.71
C GLU A 25 13.50 -7.25 -5.55
N VAL A 26 12.37 -7.96 -5.62
CA VAL A 26 11.03 -7.36 -5.42
C VAL A 26 10.88 -6.82 -3.99
N GLU A 27 11.38 -7.54 -2.98
CA GLU A 27 11.40 -7.05 -1.60
C GLU A 27 12.21 -5.75 -1.47
N ALA A 28 13.39 -5.68 -2.08
CA ALA A 28 14.23 -4.48 -2.05
C ALA A 28 13.56 -3.28 -2.74
N GLN A 29 12.95 -3.50 -3.91
CA GLN A 29 12.18 -2.46 -4.62
C GLN A 29 11.01 -1.94 -3.78
N LEU A 30 10.31 -2.84 -3.10
CA LEU A 30 9.17 -2.48 -2.27
C LEU A 30 9.61 -1.73 -1.00
N VAL A 31 10.75 -2.09 -0.40
CA VAL A 31 11.35 -1.33 0.71
C VAL A 31 11.72 0.09 0.26
N ALA A 32 12.40 0.24 -0.89
CA ALA A 32 12.74 1.55 -1.42
C ALA A 32 11.49 2.42 -1.69
N TYR A 33 10.45 1.81 -2.25
CA TYR A 33 9.17 2.47 -2.45
C TYR A 33 8.55 2.96 -1.13
N LEU A 34 8.52 2.12 -0.10
CA LEU A 34 7.97 2.51 1.21
C LEU A 34 8.81 3.59 1.90
N GLN A 35 10.15 3.56 1.74
CA GLN A 35 11.02 4.63 2.23
C GLN A 35 10.70 5.97 1.55
N HIS A 36 10.44 5.97 0.24
CA HIS A 36 10.00 7.17 -0.46
C HIS A 36 8.64 7.70 0.03
N LEU A 37 7.78 6.83 0.56
CA LEU A 37 6.52 7.22 1.18
C LEU A 37 6.68 7.78 2.60
N GLY A 38 7.89 7.74 3.18
CA GLY A 38 8.19 8.35 4.48
C GLY A 38 8.30 7.38 5.65
N PHE A 39 8.37 6.07 5.41
CA PHE A 39 8.70 5.11 6.47
C PHE A 39 10.20 5.18 6.82
N GLN A 40 10.54 5.22 8.10
CA GLN A 40 11.90 5.39 8.59
C GLN A 40 12.48 4.13 9.24
N ASP A 41 11.66 3.29 9.88
CA ASP A 41 12.13 2.03 10.47
C ASP A 41 12.43 0.94 9.41
N GLY A 42 13.71 0.84 9.04
CA GLY A 42 14.20 -0.15 8.10
C GLY A 42 14.00 -1.61 8.50
N ARG A 43 13.86 -1.95 9.79
CA ARG A 43 13.62 -3.34 10.22
C ARG A 43 12.16 -3.73 10.04
N CYS A 44 11.25 -2.90 10.52
CA CYS A 44 9.81 -3.12 10.35
C CYS A 44 9.42 -3.14 8.86
N LEU A 45 10.02 -2.24 8.07
CA LEU A 45 9.82 -2.19 6.62
C LEU A 45 10.17 -3.50 5.92
N ARG A 46 11.31 -4.10 6.25
CA ARG A 46 11.74 -5.36 5.61
C ARG A 46 10.81 -6.51 5.94
N ILE A 47 10.36 -6.59 7.19
CA ILE A 47 9.40 -7.62 7.64
C ILE A 47 8.07 -7.43 6.91
N PHE A 48 7.55 -6.21 6.90
CA PHE A 48 6.28 -5.88 6.23
C PHE A 48 6.35 -6.10 4.70
N ALA A 49 7.45 -5.71 4.07
CA ALA A 49 7.65 -5.92 2.63
C ALA A 49 7.64 -7.41 2.29
N ARG A 50 8.37 -8.21 3.07
CA ARG A 50 8.39 -9.67 2.94
C ARG A 50 7.01 -10.29 3.11
N GLU A 51 6.24 -9.85 4.09
CA GLU A 51 4.85 -10.33 4.25
C GLU A 51 3.96 -9.98 3.06
N CYS A 52 4.07 -8.77 2.53
CA CYS A 52 3.29 -8.33 1.36
C CYS A 52 3.64 -9.18 0.13
N VAL A 53 4.93 -9.44 -0.10
CA VAL A 53 5.41 -10.31 -1.19
C VAL A 53 4.89 -11.73 -1.00
N GLN A 54 4.97 -12.31 0.21
CA GLN A 54 4.44 -13.65 0.48
C GLN A 54 2.92 -13.75 0.27
N ARG A 55 2.16 -12.73 0.68
CA ARG A 55 0.70 -12.67 0.44
C ARG A 55 0.38 -12.56 -1.04
N ALA A 56 1.14 -11.76 -1.78
CA ALA A 56 1.02 -11.64 -3.23
C ALA A 56 1.31 -12.98 -3.93
N MET A 57 2.40 -13.66 -3.57
CA MET A 57 2.75 -14.98 -4.10
C MET A 57 1.64 -16.01 -3.88
N ARG A 58 1.04 -16.06 -2.68
CA ARG A 58 -0.07 -16.99 -2.38
C ARG A 58 -1.30 -16.75 -3.26
N ARG A 59 -1.52 -15.52 -3.72
CA ARG A 59 -2.63 -15.16 -4.63
C ARG A 59 -2.30 -15.43 -6.09
N THR A 60 -1.05 -15.21 -6.51
CA THR A 60 -0.59 -15.40 -7.88
C THR A 60 -0.23 -16.87 -8.12
N ARG A 61 -1.25 -17.74 -8.19
CA ARG A 61 -1.09 -19.21 -8.16
C ARG A 61 -0.33 -19.86 -9.34
N ARG A 62 0.18 -19.15 -10.36
CA ARG A 62 0.79 -19.84 -11.54
C ARG A 62 1.65 -19.04 -12.54
N THR A 63 1.70 -17.71 -12.49
CA THR A 63 2.51 -16.91 -13.43
C THR A 63 3.25 -15.81 -12.69
N LEU A 64 4.45 -16.13 -12.19
CA LEU A 64 5.32 -15.18 -11.51
C LEU A 64 6.28 -14.57 -12.53
N THR A 65 5.96 -13.37 -13.00
CA THR A 65 6.92 -12.49 -13.68
C THR A 65 7.26 -11.31 -12.78
N SER A 66 8.50 -10.80 -12.84
CA SER A 66 8.99 -9.73 -11.93
C SER A 66 8.03 -8.55 -11.82
N PRO A 67 7.56 -7.99 -12.95
CA PRO A 67 6.65 -6.85 -12.88
C PRO A 67 5.28 -7.22 -12.29
N THR A 68 4.78 -8.44 -12.50
CA THR A 68 3.45 -8.82 -12.00
C THR A 68 3.47 -9.10 -10.50
N LEU A 69 4.55 -9.70 -9.98
CA LEU A 69 4.70 -9.90 -8.54
C LEU A 69 4.83 -8.56 -7.81
N TYR A 70 5.66 -7.65 -8.32
CA TYR A 70 5.82 -6.32 -7.72
C TYR A 70 4.48 -5.55 -7.69
N GLN A 71 3.75 -5.51 -8.80
CA GLN A 71 2.42 -4.88 -8.84
C GLN A 71 1.43 -5.52 -7.86
N GLN A 72 1.45 -6.85 -7.71
CA GLN A 72 0.57 -7.53 -6.77
C GLN A 72 1.00 -7.27 -5.32
N ALA A 73 2.29 -7.23 -5.03
CA ALA A 73 2.82 -6.88 -3.71
C ALA A 73 2.47 -5.43 -3.33
N LEU A 74 2.56 -4.48 -4.27
CA LEU A 74 2.07 -3.12 -4.07
C LEU A 74 0.57 -3.07 -3.74
N LYS A 75 -0.25 -3.89 -4.40
CA LYS A 75 -1.69 -3.98 -4.05
C LYS A 75 -1.89 -4.50 -2.62
N GLU A 76 -1.07 -5.45 -2.16
CA GLU A 76 -1.14 -5.90 -0.76
C GLU A 76 -0.73 -4.79 0.21
N VAL A 77 0.30 -4.00 -0.10
CA VAL A 77 0.71 -2.84 0.69
C VAL A 77 -0.46 -1.88 0.86
N TRP A 78 -1.07 -1.46 -0.24
CA TRP A 78 -2.21 -0.53 -0.21
C TRP A 78 -3.41 -1.11 0.52
N LYS A 79 -3.69 -2.40 0.34
CA LYS A 79 -4.76 -3.08 1.08
C LYS A 79 -4.50 -3.09 2.59
N CYS A 80 -3.25 -3.30 3.02
CA CYS A 80 -2.89 -3.26 4.43
C CYS A 80 -3.00 -1.84 4.98
N LEU A 81 -2.56 -0.83 4.21
CA LEU A 81 -2.69 0.57 4.57
C LEU A 81 -4.15 1.00 4.73
N ASP A 82 -4.98 0.72 3.72
CA ASP A 82 -6.41 1.04 3.74
C ASP A 82 -7.13 0.34 4.90
N GLY A 83 -6.74 -0.91 5.21
CA GLY A 83 -7.24 -1.64 6.37
C GLY A 83 -6.82 -1.02 7.72
N ALA A 84 -5.60 -0.49 7.82
CA ALA A 84 -5.14 0.21 9.01
C ALA A 84 -5.86 1.57 9.15
N LEU A 85 -5.96 2.36 8.07
CA LEU A 85 -6.74 3.60 8.04
C LEU A 85 -8.20 3.37 8.44
N SER A 86 -8.83 2.31 7.93
CA SER A 86 -10.21 1.97 8.29
C SER A 86 -10.38 1.70 9.78
N ARG A 87 -9.40 1.04 10.41
CA ARG A 87 -9.41 0.80 11.87
C ARG A 87 -9.28 2.11 12.64
N HIS A 88 -8.39 3.00 12.20
CA HIS A 88 -8.16 4.30 12.85
C HIS A 88 -9.32 5.29 12.71
N LEU A 89 -10.02 5.29 11.58
CA LEU A 89 -11.17 6.17 11.36
C LEU A 89 -12.39 5.77 12.19
N GLY A 90 -12.34 4.64 12.92
CA GLY A 90 -13.48 4.12 13.68
C GLY A 90 -14.66 3.73 12.79
N SER A 91 -14.43 3.65 11.48
CA SER A 91 -15.43 3.28 10.47
C SER A 91 -15.66 1.77 10.58
N GLY A 92 -16.47 1.39 11.57
CA GLY A 92 -17.02 0.05 11.69
C GLY A 92 -17.80 -0.28 10.42
N LEU A 93 -17.32 -1.28 9.69
CA LEU A 93 -18.02 -2.11 8.68
C LEU A 93 -18.60 -1.42 7.44
N TYR A 94 -18.80 -0.10 7.42
CA TYR A 94 -19.23 0.65 6.25
C TYR A 94 -18.03 1.37 5.62
N LEU A 95 -17.44 0.71 4.62
CA LEU A 95 -16.36 1.24 3.78
C LEU A 95 -16.84 2.45 2.97
N ASN A 96 -16.81 3.64 3.57
CA ASN A 96 -16.78 4.87 2.80
C ASN A 96 -15.42 4.98 2.11
N HIS A 97 -15.33 4.42 0.90
CA HIS A 97 -14.12 4.42 0.07
C HIS A 97 -13.54 5.82 -0.11
N HIS A 98 -14.39 6.84 -0.12
CA HIS A 98 -14.00 8.25 -0.17
C HIS A 98 -13.29 8.72 1.10
N GLU A 99 -13.70 8.29 2.30
CA GLU A 99 -13.03 8.67 3.55
C GLU A 99 -11.63 8.06 3.61
N ILE A 100 -11.49 6.79 3.22
CA ILE A 100 -10.19 6.11 3.15
C ILE A 100 -9.29 6.78 2.10
N ALA A 101 -9.82 7.12 0.92
CA ALA A 101 -9.07 7.83 -0.11
C ALA A 101 -8.59 9.21 0.36
N ARG A 102 -9.45 9.95 1.09
CA ARG A 102 -9.07 11.25 1.68
C ARG A 102 -8.01 11.08 2.78
N ALA A 103 -8.15 10.10 3.67
CA ALA A 103 -7.17 9.83 4.71
C ALA A 103 -5.82 9.43 4.13
N ARG A 104 -5.82 8.63 3.07
CA ARG A 104 -4.61 8.30 2.31
C ARG A 104 -3.99 9.54 1.67
N ALA A 105 -4.77 10.41 1.04
CA ALA A 105 -4.27 11.66 0.47
C ALA A 105 -3.67 12.57 1.56
N ALA A 106 -4.36 12.74 2.69
CA ALA A 106 -3.85 13.52 3.81
C ALA A 106 -2.53 12.97 4.36
N LEU A 107 -2.40 11.64 4.44
CA LEU A 107 -1.18 10.97 4.88
C LEU A 107 -0.02 11.19 3.89
N LEU A 108 -0.28 11.03 2.58
CA LEU A 108 0.73 11.23 1.54
C LEU A 108 1.17 12.69 1.39
N LEU A 109 0.28 13.64 1.69
CA LEU A 109 0.58 15.07 1.69
C LEU A 109 1.25 15.56 2.99
N GLY A 110 1.50 14.67 3.96
CA GLY A 110 2.07 15.03 5.26
C GLY A 110 1.15 15.89 6.14
N GLN A 111 -0.15 15.92 5.83
CA GLN A 111 -1.17 16.70 6.54
C GLN A 111 -1.88 15.89 7.63
N ALA A 112 -1.72 14.56 7.62
CA ALA A 112 -2.27 13.68 8.63
C ALA A 112 -1.48 13.80 9.96
N PRO A 113 -2.17 13.76 11.12
CA PRO A 113 -1.53 13.77 12.43
C PRO A 113 -0.88 12.42 12.80
N LEU A 114 -1.01 11.40 11.94
CA LEU A 114 -0.47 10.06 12.16
C LEU A 114 0.72 9.81 11.25
N SER A 115 1.81 9.30 11.83
CA SER A 115 2.89 8.73 11.03
C SER A 115 2.46 7.36 10.47
N LEU A 116 3.06 6.95 9.35
CA LEU A 116 2.86 5.61 8.81
C LEU A 116 3.24 4.53 9.85
N GLU A 117 4.27 4.77 10.65
CA GLU A 117 4.73 3.85 11.67
C GLU A 117 3.71 3.67 12.80
N GLU A 118 3.07 4.77 13.25
CA GLU A 118 1.97 4.71 14.22
C GLU A 118 0.77 3.92 13.70
N LEU A 119 0.51 4.02 12.38
CA LEU A 119 -0.59 3.31 11.73
C LEU A 119 -0.39 1.79 11.71
N PHE A 120 0.87 1.33 11.60
CA PHE A 120 1.21 -0.10 11.54
C PHE A 120 1.62 -0.68 12.90
N GLY A 121 2.13 0.13 13.83
CA GLY A 121 2.57 -0.31 15.16
C GLY A 121 1.44 -0.56 16.17
N GLN A 122 0.23 -0.09 15.90
CA GLN A 122 -0.90 -0.21 16.82
C GLN A 122 -1.74 -1.47 16.53
N GLU A 123 -1.20 -2.63 16.92
CA GLU A 123 -1.92 -3.91 16.81
C GLU A 123 -3.07 -4.06 17.83
N ASN A 124 -3.15 -3.19 18.85
CA ASN A 124 -4.08 -3.33 19.99
C ASN A 124 -4.75 -2.03 20.47
N VAL A 125 -4.84 -0.98 19.64
CA VAL A 125 -5.59 0.21 20.08
C VAL A 125 -7.08 -0.03 19.86
N SER A 126 -7.77 -0.26 20.98
CA SER A 126 -9.23 -0.24 21.06
C SER A 126 -9.75 0.99 20.31
N PRO A 127 -10.92 0.94 19.65
CA PRO A 127 -11.52 2.09 18.99
C PRO A 127 -11.91 3.14 20.05
N GLN A 128 -10.94 3.86 20.58
CA GLN A 128 -11.18 4.94 21.52
C GLN A 128 -11.73 6.10 20.71
N MET A 129 -13.03 6.33 20.90
CA MET A 129 -13.82 7.45 20.45
C MET A 129 -13.09 8.78 20.75
N GLY A 130 -12.32 9.26 19.79
CA GLY A 130 -11.62 10.55 19.92
C GLY A 130 -10.73 10.85 18.71
N MET A 131 -9.97 9.87 18.23
CA MET A 131 -8.96 10.11 17.19
C MET A 131 -9.54 10.18 15.77
N GLY A 132 -10.62 9.43 15.50
CA GLY A 132 -11.34 9.49 14.22
C GLY A 132 -11.92 10.87 13.92
N ASN A 133 -12.31 11.63 14.95
CA ASN A 133 -12.81 13.00 14.79
C ASN A 133 -11.67 13.97 14.43
N SER A 134 -10.52 13.87 15.12
CA SER A 134 -9.34 14.71 14.82
C SER A 134 -8.79 14.50 13.41
N LEU A 135 -8.93 13.28 12.86
CA LEU A 135 -8.55 12.98 11.49
C LEU A 135 -9.56 13.54 10.49
N LYS A 136 -10.87 13.33 10.72
CA LYS A 136 -11.95 13.86 9.89
C LYS A 136 -11.90 15.38 9.73
N ASP A 137 -11.57 16.10 10.79
CA ASP A 137 -11.50 17.57 10.78
C ASP A 137 -10.35 18.12 9.93
N ARG A 138 -9.32 17.31 9.66
CA ARG A 138 -8.13 17.70 8.87
C ARG A 138 -8.06 17.05 7.49
N LEU A 139 -9.08 16.29 7.11
CA LEU A 139 -9.12 15.70 5.77
C LEU A 139 -9.30 16.81 4.72
N PRO A 140 -8.64 16.71 3.56
CA PRO A 140 -8.88 17.63 2.46
C PRO A 140 -10.36 17.58 2.08
N GLN A 141 -11.03 18.73 2.22
CA GLN A 141 -12.41 18.90 1.78
C GLN A 141 -12.42 19.11 0.28
N ALA A 142 -13.46 18.60 -0.39
CA ALA A 142 -13.70 18.95 -1.78
C ALA A 142 -13.80 20.47 -1.86
N THR A 143 -13.11 21.07 -2.84
CA THR A 143 -13.23 22.50 -3.14
C THR A 143 -14.71 22.86 -3.15
N PRO A 144 -15.16 23.89 -2.40
CA PRO A 144 -16.55 24.33 -2.48
C PRO A 144 -16.88 24.65 -3.95
N PRO A 145 -18.13 24.44 -4.39
CA PRO A 145 -18.51 24.70 -5.77
C PRO A 145 -18.15 26.16 -6.10
N GLU A 146 -17.29 26.34 -7.11
CA GLU A 146 -16.95 27.66 -7.60
C GLU A 146 -18.25 28.37 -8.00
N ALA A 147 -18.47 29.57 -7.46
CA ALA A 147 -19.60 30.38 -7.88
C ALA A 147 -19.49 30.59 -9.40
N PRO A 148 -20.58 30.42 -10.17
CA PRO A 148 -20.53 30.59 -11.61
C PRO A 148 -20.01 31.99 -11.93
N LEU A 149 -18.85 32.05 -12.59
CA LEU A 149 -18.29 33.28 -13.12
C LEU A 149 -19.25 33.82 -14.18
N ALA A 150 -19.85 34.99 -13.92
CA ALA A 150 -20.65 35.68 -14.91
C ALA A 150 -19.76 36.04 -16.10
N MET A 151 -20.09 35.55 -17.30
CA MET A 151 -19.40 35.98 -18.49
C MET A 151 -19.76 37.44 -18.80
N PRO A 152 -18.80 38.31 -19.12
CA PRO A 152 -19.11 39.62 -19.69
C PRO A 152 -19.82 39.45 -21.04
N GLU A 153 -20.81 40.31 -21.31
CA GLU A 153 -21.54 40.29 -22.57
C GLU A 153 -20.58 40.47 -23.75
N GLN A 154 -20.59 39.53 -24.70
CA GLN A 154 -19.83 39.68 -25.93
C GLN A 154 -20.53 40.72 -26.81
N SER A 155 -19.95 41.90 -26.92
CA SER A 155 -20.32 42.88 -27.94
C SER A 155 -19.80 42.40 -29.30
N PHE A 156 -20.73 42.16 -30.23
CA PHE A 156 -20.39 41.97 -31.65
C PHE A 156 -20.41 43.34 -32.32
N GLU A 157 -19.22 43.86 -32.64
CA GLU A 157 -19.04 44.96 -33.61
C GLU A 157 -18.82 44.40 -35.02
#